data_AF-A0A2P5YB50-F1
#
_entry.id   AF-A0A2P5YB50-F1
#
_cell.length_a   1.000
_cell.length_b   1.000
_cell.length_c   1.000
_cell.angle_alpha   90.00
_cell.angle_beta   90.00
_cell.angle_gamma   90.00
#
_symmetry.space_group_name_H-M   'P 1'
#
loop_
_entity.id
_entity.type
_entity.pdbx_description
1 polymer ?
#
loop_
_entity_poly.entity_id
_entity_poly.type
_entity_poly.pdbx_seq_one_letter_code
_entity_poly.pdbx_strand_id
1 'polypeptide(L)'
;MGGVTSSMAAKFAFFPPNPPSYKLVKDEATGISVLDPFPHRENVDVLRIPTRRGNEIVAVYVRNPMATSTLLYSHGNAADIGQMYELFIELSIHLRVNLMGYGFLGFH
;
A
#
# COMPACT_ATOMS: atom_id res chain seq x y z
N MET A 1 -27.21 -1.56 20.55
CA MET A 1 -27.09 -2.75 19.69
C MET A 1 -25.86 -2.54 18.81
N GLY A 2 -24.66 -3.00 19.14
CA GLY A 2 -24.32 -4.37 19.58
C GLY A 2 -24.14 -5.31 18.39
N GLY A 3 -23.64 -4.82 17.26
CA GLY A 3 -23.45 -5.61 16.03
C GLY A 3 -22.29 -6.58 16.20
N VAL A 4 -22.60 -7.79 16.64
CA VAL A 4 -21.68 -8.93 16.65
C VAL A 4 -21.48 -9.35 15.20
N THR A 5 -20.51 -8.77 14.51
CA THR A 5 -20.00 -9.39 13.29
C THR A 5 -19.27 -10.66 13.73
N SER A 6 -19.74 -11.82 13.26
CA SER A 6 -19.18 -13.10 13.70
C SER A 6 -17.68 -13.14 13.38
N SER A 7 -16.87 -13.66 14.31
CA SER A 7 -15.41 -13.78 14.14
C SER A 7 -15.01 -14.57 12.88
N MET A 8 -15.91 -15.39 12.35
CA MET A 8 -15.74 -16.11 11.10
C MET A 8 -15.90 -15.21 9.87
N ALA A 9 -16.87 -14.30 9.84
CA ALA A 9 -17.03 -13.35 8.73
C ALA A 9 -15.82 -12.39 8.63
N ALA A 10 -15.26 -11.97 9.76
CA ALA A 10 -14.00 -11.25 9.79
C ALA A 10 -12.86 -12.10 9.19
N LYS A 11 -12.72 -13.37 9.60
CA LYS A 11 -11.71 -14.26 9.02
C LYS A 11 -11.83 -14.40 7.50
N PHE A 12 -13.04 -14.45 6.93
CA PHE A 12 -13.26 -14.50 5.47
C PHE A 12 -13.06 -13.17 4.74
N ALA A 13 -13.32 -12.04 5.38
CA ALA A 13 -13.15 -10.71 4.77
C ALA A 13 -11.69 -10.22 4.75
N PHE A 14 -10.79 -10.86 5.50
CA PHE A 14 -9.40 -10.40 5.68
C PHE A 14 -8.37 -11.48 5.32
N PHE A 15 -8.58 -12.24 4.24
CA PHE A 15 -7.55 -13.12 3.69
C PHE A 15 -6.72 -12.35 2.66
N PRO A 16 -5.56 -11.77 3.02
CA PRO A 16 -4.63 -11.33 1.99
C PRO A 16 -4.21 -12.46 1.06
N PRO A 17 -3.62 -12.12 -0.09
CA PRO A 17 -2.86 -13.09 -0.86
C PRO A 17 -1.88 -13.85 0.05
N ASN A 18 -1.89 -15.18 -0.05
CA ASN A 18 -0.92 -16.07 0.57
C ASN A 18 -0.26 -16.93 -0.54
N PRO A 19 1.03 -16.72 -0.85
CA PRO A 19 1.95 -15.77 -0.21
C PRO A 19 1.60 -14.30 -0.52
N PRO A 20 2.06 -13.33 0.31
CA PRO A 20 1.93 -11.90 0.02
C PRO A 20 2.46 -11.56 -1.36
N SER A 21 1.86 -10.59 -2.03
CA SER A 21 2.26 -10.23 -3.40
C SER A 21 3.54 -9.38 -3.44
N TYR A 22 4.01 -8.92 -2.28
CA TYR A 22 5.24 -8.16 -2.17
C TYR A 22 6.04 -8.46 -0.92
N LYS A 23 7.33 -8.11 -0.97
CA LYS A 23 8.20 -7.99 0.20
C LYS A 23 8.79 -6.60 0.24
N LEU A 24 8.83 -6.01 1.43
CA LEU A 24 9.52 -4.75 1.62
C LEU A 24 11.02 -5.01 1.74
N VAL A 25 11.79 -4.51 0.78
CA VAL A 25 13.25 -4.62 0.77
C VAL A 25 13.83 -3.23 0.95
N LYS A 26 14.76 -3.08 1.89
CA LYS A 26 15.52 -1.84 2.04
C LYS A 26 16.92 -2.08 1.50
N ASP A 27 17.30 -1.28 0.52
CA ASP A 27 18.68 -1.26 0.03
C ASP A 27 19.58 -0.65 1.12
N GLU A 28 20.58 -1.41 1.57
CA GLU A 28 21.50 -0.99 2.63
C GLU A 28 22.46 0.11 2.20
N ALA A 29 22.80 0.19 0.91
CA ALA A 29 23.74 1.16 0.38
C ALA A 29 23.06 2.54 0.17
N THR A 30 21.82 2.53 -0.32
CA THR A 30 21.08 3.76 -0.65
C THR A 30 20.09 4.17 0.43
N GLY A 31 19.70 3.25 1.32
CA GLY A 31 18.65 3.44 2.32
C GLY A 31 17.23 3.46 1.73
N ILE A 32 17.09 3.32 0.41
CA ILE A 32 15.82 3.36 -0.31
C ILE A 32 15.04 2.08 -0.03
N SER A 33 13.73 2.22 0.21
CA SER A 33 12.82 1.08 0.33
C SER A 33 12.14 0.80 -1.01
N VAL A 34 12.04 -0.47 -1.37
CA VAL A 34 11.40 -0.96 -2.59
C VAL A 34 10.47 -2.12 -2.26
N LEU A 35 9.51 -2.37 -3.15
CA LEU A 35 8.63 -3.54 -3.05
C LEU A 35 9.11 -4.59 -4.05
N ASP A 36 9.68 -5.70 -3.59
CA ASP A 36 9.96 -6.87 -4.43
C ASP A 36 8.64 -7.57 -4.77
N PRO A 37 8.34 -7.93 -6.04
CA PRO A 37 9.23 -8.02 -7.20
C PRO A 37 9.24 -6.81 -8.15
N PHE A 38 8.76 -5.65 -7.72
CA PHE A 38 8.62 -4.48 -8.58
C PHE A 38 9.95 -3.74 -8.74
N PRO A 39 10.27 -3.26 -9.96
CA PRO A 39 11.46 -2.46 -10.18
C PRO A 39 11.34 -1.11 -9.46
N HIS A 40 12.48 -0.60 -9.00
CA HIS A 40 12.56 0.76 -8.48
C HIS A 40 12.14 1.78 -9.56
N ARG A 41 11.37 2.78 -9.17
CA ARG A 41 10.94 3.91 -10.01
C ARG A 41 11.22 5.20 -9.26
N GLU A 42 11.85 6.17 -9.91
CA GLU A 42 12.28 7.43 -9.28
C GLU A 42 11.12 8.28 -8.75
N ASN A 43 9.95 8.15 -9.36
CA ASN A 43 8.74 8.86 -8.96
C ASN A 43 7.88 8.08 -7.95
N VAL A 44 8.37 6.95 -7.44
CA VAL A 44 7.64 6.11 -6.48
C VAL A 44 8.43 5.99 -5.20
N ASP A 45 7.86 6.50 -4.11
CA ASP A 45 8.43 6.41 -2.78
C ASP A 45 7.70 5.33 -1.98
N VAL A 46 8.45 4.39 -1.39
CA VAL A 46 7.91 3.36 -0.48
C VAL A 46 8.24 3.76 0.95
N LEU A 47 7.21 3.89 1.77
CA LEU A 47 7.28 4.50 3.09
C LEU A 47 6.87 3.49 4.17
N ARG A 48 7.56 3.54 5.32
CA ARG A 48 7.11 2.93 6.57
C ARG A 48 6.59 4.04 7.48
N ILE A 49 5.31 3.98 7.81
CA ILE A 49 4.64 5.03 8.57
C ILE A 49 4.31 4.51 9.97
N PRO A 50 4.84 5.13 11.04
CA PRO A 50 4.46 4.76 12.40
C PRO A 50 3.02 5.21 12.67
N THR A 51 2.26 4.32 13.28
CA THR A 51 0.89 4.59 13.72
C THR A 51 0.88 5.01 15.18
N ARG A 52 -0.17 5.73 15.59
CA ARG A 52 -0.37 6.14 17.00
C ARG A 52 -0.36 4.96 17.99
N ARG A 53 -0.68 3.75 17.54
CA ARG A 53 -0.73 2.53 18.37
C ARG A 53 0.62 1.80 18.46
N GLY A 54 1.69 2.36 17.90
CA GLY A 54 3.03 1.76 17.95
C GLY A 54 3.29 0.70 16.87
N ASN A 55 2.35 0.47 15.95
CA ASN A 55 2.56 -0.38 14.78
C ASN A 55 3.11 0.44 13.61
N GLU A 56 3.67 -0.22 12.61
CA GLU A 56 4.06 0.40 11.34
C GLU A 56 3.19 -0.12 10.20
N ILE A 57 2.85 0.76 9.25
CA ILE A 57 2.19 0.39 8.00
C ILE A 57 3.10 0.74 6.81
N VAL A 58 3.00 -0.03 5.74
CA VAL A 58 3.66 0.28 4.47
C VAL A 58 2.74 1.14 3.61
N ALA A 59 3.31 2.14 2.95
CA ALA A 59 2.61 2.98 1.99
C ALA A 59 3.46 3.23 0.74
N VAL A 60 2.78 3.52 -0.37
CA VAL A 60 3.37 3.86 -1.65
C VAL A 60 2.87 5.23 -2.05
N TYR A 61 3.80 6.13 -2.37
CA TYR A 61 3.52 7.45 -2.88
C TYR A 61 4.03 7.56 -4.31
N VAL A 62 3.10 7.73 -5.26
CA VAL A 62 3.41 7.94 -6.68
C VAL A 62 3.32 9.42 -6.98
N ARG A 63 4.43 10.02 -7.38
CA ARG A 63 4.53 11.42 -7.82
C ARG A 63 4.19 11.54 -9.30
N ASN A 64 3.37 12.52 -9.64
CA ASN A 64 3.10 12.90 -11.02
C ASN A 64 3.47 14.38 -11.23
N PRO A 65 4.38 14.73 -12.15
CA PRO A 65 4.80 16.11 -12.40
C PRO A 65 3.67 17.06 -12.80
N MET A 66 2.58 16.54 -13.37
CA MET A 66 1.41 17.33 -13.78
C MET A 66 0.35 17.46 -12.66
N ALA A 67 0.57 16.87 -11.50
CA ALA A 67 -0.42 16.82 -10.44
C ALA A 67 -0.60 18.17 -9.74
N THR A 68 -1.86 18.59 -9.64
CA THR A 68 -2.29 19.71 -8.78
C THR A 68 -3.02 19.22 -7.53
N SER A 69 -3.20 17.91 -7.39
CA SER A 69 -3.93 17.28 -6.29
C SER A 69 -3.36 15.89 -5.99
N THR A 70 -3.66 15.39 -4.79
CA THR A 70 -3.24 14.07 -4.32
C THR A 70 -4.45 13.21 -3.99
N LEU A 71 -4.51 12.00 -4.56
CA LEU A 71 -5.50 10.99 -4.24
C LEU A 71 -4.97 10.11 -3.10
N LEU A 72 -5.66 10.09 -1.96
CA LEU A 72 -5.44 9.10 -0.91
C LEU A 72 -6.33 7.89 -1.18
N TYR A 73 -5.73 6.75 -1.51
CA TYR A 73 -6.44 5.54 -1.90
C TYR A 73 -6.40 4.51 -0.78
N SER A 74 -7.58 4.09 -0.34
CA SER A 74 -7.76 2.96 0.58
C SER A 74 -8.15 1.74 -0.25
N HIS A 75 -7.34 0.68 -0.21
CA HIS A 75 -7.61 -0.51 -1.01
C HIS A 75 -8.76 -1.35 -0.45
N GLY A 76 -9.29 -2.24 -1.29
CA GLY A 76 -10.33 -3.17 -0.90
C GLY A 76 -9.84 -4.17 0.16
N ASN A 77 -10.78 -4.78 0.85
CA ASN A 77 -10.51 -5.94 1.71
C ASN A 77 -9.84 -7.07 0.90
N ALA A 78 -9.03 -7.90 1.57
CA ALA A 78 -8.29 -9.02 0.98
C ALA A 78 -7.26 -8.65 -0.13
N ALA A 79 -7.01 -7.36 -0.35
CA ALA A 79 -5.91 -6.88 -1.20
C ALA A 79 -4.71 -6.44 -0.34
N ASP A 80 -3.52 -6.46 -0.92
CA ASP A 80 -2.31 -5.89 -0.33
C ASP A 80 -1.67 -4.85 -1.27
N ILE A 81 -0.67 -4.11 -0.78
CA ILE A 81 -0.07 -3.00 -1.54
C ILE A 81 0.59 -3.47 -2.85
N GLY A 82 1.19 -4.66 -2.88
CA GLY A 82 1.79 -5.18 -4.10
C GLY A 82 0.77 -5.44 -5.20
N GLN A 83 -0.41 -5.98 -4.87
CA GLN A 83 -1.49 -6.17 -5.85
C GLN A 83 -2.02 -4.83 -6.38
N MET A 84 -1.96 -3.79 -5.56
CA MET A 84 -2.43 -2.45 -5.91
C MET A 84 -1.39 -1.60 -6.63
N TYR A 85 -0.12 -2.03 -6.63
CA TYR A 85 1.01 -1.21 -7.04
C TYR A 85 0.90 -0.69 -8.48
N GLU A 86 0.60 -1.58 -9.44
CA GLU A 86 0.47 -1.17 -10.83
C GLU A 86 -0.76 -0.29 -11.05
N LEU A 87 -1.88 -0.57 -10.35
CA LEU A 87 -3.06 0.28 -10.40
C LEU A 87 -2.76 1.70 -9.91
N PHE A 88 -1.95 1.86 -8.86
CA PHE A 88 -1.56 3.17 -8.35
C PHE A 88 -0.81 4.00 -9.38
N ILE A 89 0.09 3.36 -10.13
CA ILE A 89 0.83 4.01 -11.21
C ILE A 89 -0.13 4.42 -12.33
N GLU A 90 -0.98 3.50 -12.77
CA GLU A 90 -1.94 3.75 -13.86
C GLU A 90 -2.94 4.85 -13.51
N LEU A 91 -3.48 4.86 -12.28
CA LEU A 91 -4.37 5.91 -11.80
C LEU A 91 -3.65 7.27 -11.72
N SER A 92 -2.42 7.28 -11.21
CA SER A 92 -1.62 8.51 -11.11
C SER A 92 -1.40 9.13 -12.50
N ILE A 93 -1.07 8.32 -13.50
CA ILE A 93 -0.86 8.75 -14.89
C ILE A 93 -2.16 9.27 -15.51
N HIS A 94 -3.22 8.45 -15.49
CA HIS A 94 -4.46 8.74 -16.21
C HIS A 94 -5.25 9.89 -15.61
N LEU A 95 -5.27 10.01 -14.28
CA LEU A 95 -5.97 11.09 -13.59
C LEU A 95 -5.10 12.33 -13.40
N ARG A 96 -3.79 12.24 -13.66
CA ARG A 96 -2.80 13.31 -13.45
C ARG A 96 -2.82 13.83 -12.01
N VAL A 97 -2.71 12.91 -11.06
CA VAL A 97 -2.67 13.19 -9.62
C VAL A 97 -1.47 12.51 -8.99
N ASN A 98 -0.97 13.08 -7.89
CA ASN A 98 -0.15 12.28 -6.98
C ASN A 98 -1.06 11.24 -6.35
N LEU A 99 -0.54 10.05 -6.03
CA LEU A 99 -1.34 9.00 -5.40
C LEU A 99 -0.62 8.47 -4.18
N MET A 100 -1.32 8.45 -3.04
CA MET A 100 -0.87 7.83 -1.80
C MET A 100 -1.74 6.61 -1.52
N GLY A 101 -1.16 5.42 -1.60
CA GLY A 101 -1.80 4.17 -1.20
C GLY A 101 -1.16 3.61 0.05
N TYR A 102 -1.93 3.06 0.99
CA TYR A 102 -1.41 2.53 2.25
C TYR A 102 -2.03 1.17 2.57
N GLY A 103 -1.22 0.30 3.19
CA GLY A 103 -1.67 -1.02 3.65
C GLY A 103 -2.40 -0.92 4.98
N PHE A 104 -3.41 -1.77 5.18
CA PHE A 104 -4.01 -1.95 6.50
C PHE A 104 -3.06 -2.71 7.44
N LEU A 105 -3.26 -2.53 8.75
CA LEU A 105 -2.51 -3.25 9.78
C LEU A 105 -2.81 -4.77 9.71
N GLY A 106 -1.79 -5.61 9.87
CA GLY A 106 -1.93 -7.07 9.98
C GLY A 106 -1.52 -7.88 8.73
N PHE A 107 -0.89 -7.24 7.75
CA PHE A 107 -0.51 -7.83 6.46
C PHE A 107 1.01 -8.00 6.29
N HIS A 108 1.76 -7.97 7.39
CA HIS A 108 3.22 -7.90 7.41
C HIS A 108 3.82 -8.77 8.51
#